data_AF-A0A7X7FKG8-F1
#
_entry.id   AF-A0A7X7FKG8-F1
#
_cell.length_a   1.000
_cell.length_b   1.000
_cell.length_c   1.000
_cell.angle_alpha   90.00
_cell.angle_beta   90.00
_cell.angle_gamma   90.00
#
_symmetry.space_group_name_H-M   'P 1'
#
loop_
_entity.id
_entity.type
_entity.pdbx_description
1 polymer ?
#
loop_
_entity_poly.entity_id
_entity_poly.type
_entity_poly.pdbx_seq_one_letter_code
_entity_poly.pdbx_strand_id
1 'polypeptide(L)'
;MTAATCMEPPVQKSSPQSPEPTGQSLNVEAQCDQSSGNGPLATEWMSEALIARTQDVWGRYLEREVDRDEAVEILLNVKRIAMVFYEARQEGACE
;
A
#
# COMPACT_ATOMS: atom_id res chain seq x y z
N MET A 1 46.38 -57.37 -4.60
CA MET A 1 46.88 -56.64 -5.78
C MET A 1 46.88 -55.16 -5.44
N THR A 2 48.03 -54.51 -5.69
CA THR A 2 48.37 -53.07 -5.65
C THR A 2 48.08 -52.26 -4.37
N ALA A 3 49.18 -51.99 -3.65
CA ALA A 3 49.37 -50.87 -2.75
C ALA A 3 49.70 -49.58 -3.52
N ALA A 4 49.43 -48.43 -2.89
CA ALA A 4 50.14 -47.13 -2.95
C ALA A 4 49.14 -46.01 -2.59
N THR A 5 49.41 -44.98 -1.79
CA THR A 5 50.61 -44.53 -1.10
C THR A 5 50.22 -43.37 -0.17
N CYS A 6 50.90 -43.30 0.97
CA CYS A 6 51.16 -42.19 1.91
C CYS A 6 50.04 -41.27 2.43
N MET A 7 49.86 -41.33 3.74
CA MET A 7 49.49 -40.16 4.55
C MET A 7 50.71 -39.26 4.75
N GLU A 8 50.52 -37.94 4.75
CA GLU A 8 50.89 -37.06 5.88
C GLU A 8 50.28 -35.64 5.69
N PRO A 9 49.76 -34.97 6.74
CA PRO A 9 49.28 -33.58 6.74
C PRO A 9 50.46 -32.63 7.10
N PRO A 10 50.37 -31.32 7.44
CA PRO A 10 49.21 -30.44 7.69
C PRO A 10 49.40 -28.94 7.24
N VAL A 11 48.46 -28.07 7.68
CA VAL A 11 48.57 -26.61 7.99
C VAL A 11 48.15 -25.56 6.94
N GLN A 12 46.97 -24.98 7.24
CA GLN A 12 46.52 -23.56 7.26
C GLN A 12 46.99 -22.55 6.19
N LYS A 13 46.01 -21.94 5.50
CA LYS A 13 46.02 -20.49 5.20
C LYS A 13 44.62 -19.93 4.91
N SER A 14 44.44 -18.70 5.40
CA SER A 14 43.30 -17.78 5.45
C SER A 14 42.51 -17.51 4.15
N SER A 15 41.21 -17.20 4.34
CA SER A 15 40.16 -16.58 3.48
C SER A 15 40.60 -15.53 2.43
N PRO A 16 39.74 -15.02 1.50
CA PRO A 16 38.27 -15.15 1.36
C PRO A 16 37.75 -15.35 -0.10
N GLN A 17 36.42 -15.34 -0.24
CA GLN A 17 35.58 -15.16 -1.44
C GLN A 17 34.90 -16.42 -2.00
N SER A 18 33.65 -16.59 -1.55
CA SER A 18 32.61 -17.35 -2.24
C SER A 18 31.89 -16.41 -3.22
N PRO A 19 31.62 -16.89 -4.44
CA PRO A 19 30.37 -16.59 -5.15
C PRO A 19 29.70 -17.91 -5.58
N GLU A 20 28.41 -18.09 -5.79
CA GLU A 20 27.16 -17.33 -5.68
C GLU A 20 26.10 -18.43 -5.90
N PRO A 21 25.05 -18.60 -5.08
CA PRO A 21 23.87 -19.32 -5.53
C PRO A 21 22.95 -18.32 -6.25
N THR A 22 22.67 -18.59 -7.52
CA THR A 22 21.79 -17.79 -8.38
C THR A 22 20.34 -17.90 -7.89
N GLY A 23 20.02 -17.16 -6.83
CA GLY A 23 18.65 -16.82 -6.47
C GLY A 23 18.32 -15.49 -7.13
N GLN A 24 17.67 -15.54 -8.29
CA GLN A 24 17.04 -14.36 -8.87
C GLN A 24 15.96 -13.87 -7.91
N SER A 25 16.31 -12.99 -6.98
CA SER A 25 15.34 -12.18 -6.28
C SER A 25 14.73 -11.24 -7.30
N LEU A 26 13.58 -11.65 -7.85
CA LEU A 26 12.61 -10.71 -8.40
C LEU A 26 12.20 -9.79 -7.25
N ASN A 27 12.93 -8.70 -7.06
CA ASN A 27 12.46 -7.57 -6.29
C ASN A 27 11.38 -6.89 -7.15
N VAL A 28 10.25 -7.58 -7.31
CA VAL A 28 9.00 -6.94 -7.70
C VAL A 28 8.55 -6.25 -6.43
N GLU A 29 9.13 -5.08 -6.19
CA GLU A 29 8.39 -4.06 -5.47
C GLU A 29 7.14 -3.85 -6.32
N ALA A 30 6.04 -4.46 -5.89
CA ALA A 30 4.71 -4.04 -6.30
C ALA A 30 4.55 -2.64 -5.72
N GLN A 31 5.20 -1.68 -6.36
CA GLN A 31 4.86 -0.29 -6.24
C GLN A 31 3.53 -0.17 -6.95
N CYS A 32 2.48 -0.53 -6.22
CA CYS A 32 1.16 -0.02 -6.47
C CYS A 32 1.33 1.48 -6.37
N ASP A 33 1.62 2.12 -7.50
CA ASP A 33 1.51 3.55 -7.64
C ASP A 33 0.05 3.86 -7.32
N GLN A 34 -0.23 4.18 -6.06
CA GLN A 34 -1.53 4.67 -5.60
C GLN A 34 -1.71 6.10 -6.13
N SER A 35 -1.40 6.34 -7.40
CA SER A 35 -1.92 7.44 -8.17
C SER A 35 -3.40 7.18 -8.45
N SER A 36 -4.16 6.92 -7.39
CA SER A 36 -5.61 6.95 -7.37
C SER A 36 -6.02 8.41 -7.38
N GLY A 37 -5.96 9.05 -8.56
CA GLY A 37 -6.66 10.31 -8.84
C GLY A 37 -6.56 11.39 -7.77
N ASN A 38 -5.41 11.55 -7.12
CA ASN A 38 -5.19 12.47 -5.99
C ASN A 38 -4.94 13.91 -6.48
N GLY A 39 -5.79 14.41 -7.38
CA GLY A 39 -5.98 15.85 -7.42
C GLY A 39 -6.52 16.28 -6.05
N PRO A 40 -6.10 17.43 -5.47
CA PRO A 40 -6.66 17.91 -4.23
C PRO A 40 -8.17 18.04 -4.43
N LEU A 41 -8.95 17.19 -3.76
CA LEU A 41 -10.39 17.34 -3.74
C LEU A 41 -10.66 18.66 -3.04
N ALA A 42 -11.16 19.65 -3.80
CA ALA A 42 -11.53 20.94 -3.23
C ALA A 42 -12.43 20.70 -2.01
N THR A 43 -12.09 21.32 -0.88
CA THR A 43 -12.82 21.23 0.38
C THR A 43 -13.90 22.31 0.51
N GLU A 44 -13.97 23.25 -0.44
CA GLU A 44 -14.88 24.40 -0.43
C GLU A 44 -16.38 24.02 -0.39
N TRP A 45 -16.73 22.80 -0.77
CA TRP A 45 -18.12 22.30 -0.71
C TRP A 45 -18.53 21.83 0.70
N MET A 46 -17.59 21.71 1.63
CA MET A 46 -17.84 21.23 2.99
C MET A 46 -18.15 22.41 3.91
N SER A 47 -19.41 22.53 4.33
CA SER A 47 -19.78 23.48 5.37
C SER A 47 -19.46 22.93 6.75
N GLU A 48 -19.21 23.81 7.73
CA GLU A 48 -19.01 23.39 9.13
C GLU A 48 -20.22 22.63 9.69
N ALA A 49 -21.44 22.96 9.23
CA ALA A 49 -22.64 22.20 9.60
C ALA A 49 -22.63 20.76 9.05
N LEU A 50 -22.10 20.56 7.83
CA LEU A 50 -21.95 19.22 7.25
C LEU A 50 -20.88 18.42 8.00
N ILE A 51 -19.77 19.06 8.36
CA ILE A 51 -18.70 18.44 9.15
C ILE A 51 -19.25 18.01 10.52
N ALA A 52 -19.90 18.92 11.26
CA ALA A 52 -20.49 18.61 12.57
C ALA A 52 -21.52 17.48 12.50
N ARG A 53 -22.36 17.47 11.45
CA ARG A 53 -23.32 16.37 11.23
C ARG A 53 -22.62 15.05 10.92
N THR A 54 -21.50 15.09 10.20
CA THR A 54 -20.69 13.90 9.91
C THR A 54 -20.10 13.33 11.19
N GLN A 55 -19.53 14.18 12.06
CA GLN A 55 -19.03 13.77 13.38
C GLN A 55 -20.13 13.11 14.21
N ASP A 56 -21.33 13.70 14.27
CA ASP A 56 -22.46 13.16 15.05
C ASP A 56 -22.92 11.78 14.55
N VAL A 57 -23.10 11.64 13.23
CA VAL A 57 -23.57 10.38 12.63
C VAL A 57 -22.52 9.28 12.80
N TRP A 58 -21.27 9.56 12.44
CA TRP A 58 -20.21 8.55 12.48
C TRP A 58 -19.77 8.27 13.91
N GLY A 59 -19.79 9.25 14.80
CA GLY A 59 -19.46 9.03 16.20
C GLY A 59 -20.47 8.11 16.90
N ARG A 60 -21.77 8.26 16.59
CA ARG A 60 -22.80 7.32 17.06
C ARG A 60 -22.61 5.92 16.48
N TYR A 61 -22.28 5.82 15.19
CA TYR A 61 -22.11 4.54 14.52
C TYR A 61 -20.86 3.78 14.96
N LEU A 62 -19.75 4.50 15.17
CA LEU A 62 -18.46 3.94 15.57
C LEU A 62 -18.33 3.79 17.10
N GLU A 63 -19.32 4.26 17.86
CA GLU A 63 -19.33 4.29 19.33
C GLU A 63 -18.12 5.01 19.94
N ARG A 64 -17.60 6.04 19.23
CA ARG A 64 -16.47 6.87 19.69
C ARG A 64 -16.58 8.29 19.14
N GLU A 65 -15.79 9.20 19.70
CA GLU A 65 -15.67 10.55 19.13
C GLU A 65 -14.98 10.51 17.76
N VAL A 66 -15.44 11.35 16.85
CA VAL A 66 -14.88 11.57 15.50
C VAL A 66 -14.45 13.02 15.44
N ASP A 67 -13.16 13.25 15.28
CA ASP A 67 -12.62 14.61 15.19
C ASP A 67 -12.90 15.26 13.83
N ARG A 68 -12.51 16.52 13.70
CA ARG A 68 -12.80 17.31 12.50
C ARG A 68 -12.08 16.77 11.27
N ASP A 69 -10.82 16.39 11.42
CA ASP A 69 -9.99 15.94 10.30
C ASP A 69 -10.49 14.59 9.80
N GLU A 70 -10.84 13.70 10.72
CA GLU A 70 -11.47 12.43 10.40
C GLU A 70 -12.82 12.62 9.67
N ALA A 71 -13.67 13.54 10.14
CA ALA A 71 -14.92 13.84 9.45
C ALA A 71 -14.69 14.39 8.02
N VAL A 72 -13.65 15.20 7.81
CA VAL A 72 -13.25 15.66 6.48
C VAL A 72 -12.82 14.49 5.61
N GLU A 73 -12.00 13.58 6.11
CA GLU A 73 -11.57 12.38 5.37
C GLU A 73 -12.74 11.50 4.95
N ILE A 74 -13.70 11.29 5.86
CA ILE A 74 -14.93 10.55 5.56
C ILE A 74 -15.69 11.22 4.42
N LEU A 75 -15.87 12.55 4.45
CA LEU A 75 -16.56 13.29 3.39
C LEU A 75 -15.81 13.21 2.04
N LEU A 76 -14.48 13.24 2.05
CA LEU A 76 -13.66 13.03 0.85
C LEU A 76 -13.88 11.63 0.26
N ASN A 77 -13.92 10.60 1.11
CA ASN A 77 -14.16 9.23 0.67
C ASN A 77 -15.56 9.05 0.10
N VAL A 78 -16.58 9.65 0.72
CA VAL A 78 -17.96 9.66 0.18
C VAL A 78 -18.01 10.33 -1.19
N LYS A 79 -17.32 11.47 -1.38
CA LYS A 79 -17.25 12.15 -2.68
C LYS A 79 -16.61 11.27 -3.74
N ARG A 80 -15.50 10.60 -3.43
CA ARG A 80 -14.83 9.66 -4.36
C ARG A 80 -15.78 8.54 -4.79
N ILE A 81 -16.49 7.93 -3.85
CA ILE A 81 -17.47 6.87 -4.13
C ILE A 81 -18.60 7.40 -5.03
N ALA A 82 -19.13 8.59 -4.73
CA ALA A 82 -20.18 9.21 -5.54
C ALA A 82 -19.71 9.49 -6.98
N MET A 83 -18.46 9.91 -7.17
CA MET A 83 -17.87 10.13 -8.49
C MET A 83 -17.77 8.82 -9.28
N VAL A 84 -17.30 7.74 -8.66
CA VAL A 84 -17.23 6.42 -9.31
C VAL A 84 -18.61 5.96 -9.77
N PHE A 85 -19.65 6.11 -8.95
CA PHE A 85 -21.02 5.78 -9.36
C PHE A 85 -21.55 6.67 -10.49
N TYR A 86 -21.19 7.95 -10.48
CA TYR A 86 -21.57 8.87 -11.53
C TYR A 86 -20.92 8.50 -12.88
N GLU A 87 -19.64 8.14 -12.88
CA GLU A 87 -18.91 7.68 -14.07
C GLU A 87 -19.49 6.38 -14.63
N ALA A 88 -19.71 5.37 -13.76
CA ALA A 88 -20.30 4.10 -14.16
C ALA A 88 -21.68 4.25 -14.82
N ARG A 89 -22.48 5.24 -14.39
CA ARG A 89 -23.77 5.54 -15.02
C ARG A 89 -23.63 6.14 -16.42
N GLN A 90 -22.59 6.92 -16.67
CA GLN A 90 -22.37 7.53 -17.98
C GLN A 90 -21.86 6.52 -19.01
N GLU A 91 -21.03 5.55 -18.59
CA GLU A 91 -20.54 4.49 -19.47
C GLU A 91 -21.66 3.58 -19.98
N GLY A 92 -22.65 3.26 -19.13
CA GLY A 92 -23.83 2.47 -19.52
C GLY A 92 -24.88 3.23 -20.35
N ALA A 93 -24.65 4.51 -20.68
CA ALA A 93 -25.55 5.33 -21.51
C ALA A 93 -25.13 5.40 -22.99
N CYS A 94 -24.00 4.79 -23.36
CA CYS A 94 -23.48 4.73 -24.73
C CYS A 94 -23.72 3.38 -25.44
N GLU A 95 -24.65 2.54 -24.94
CA GLU A 95 -25.10 1.29 -25.59
C GLU A 95 -26.49 1.43 -26.21
#